data_AF-A0A6F8YGH1-F1
#
_entry.id   AF-A0A6F8YGH1-F1
#
_cell.length_a   1.000
_cell.length_b   1.000
_cell.length_c   1.000
_cell.angle_alpha   90.00
_cell.angle_beta   90.00
_cell.angle_gamma   90.00
#
_symmetry.space_group_name_H-M   'P 1'
#
loop_
_entity.id
_entity.type
_entity.pdbx_description
1 polymer ?
#
loop_
_entity_poly.entity_id
_entity_poly.type
_entity_poly.pdbx_seq_one_letter_code
_entity_poly.pdbx_strand_id
1 'polypeptide(L)'
;MLGGDHSITLPDAKGVARHHGYGNVSMVHFDAHADTGEIEFGSLYGHGLPMRRLIESGAIRGDRFLQIGLRGYWPGPAVLSWMAERRMRSYEMSEIVARGVDECLTEAFGIAVDGCEGVFLSVDIDVVDPGMAPGTGTRSQAG
;
A
#
# COMPACT_ATOMS: atom_id res chain seq x y z
N MET A 1 11.06 11.48 0.75
CA MET A 1 10.38 12.06 1.92
C MET A 1 10.92 11.37 3.16
N LEU A 2 11.12 12.08 4.27
CA LEU A 2 11.35 11.49 5.60
C LEU A 2 10.13 11.86 6.44
N GLY A 3 9.40 10.86 6.94
CA GLY A 3 7.98 10.99 7.28
C GLY A 3 7.59 11.31 8.73
N GLY A 4 6.27 11.39 8.94
CA GLY A 4 5.49 11.26 10.19
C GLY A 4 4.62 9.98 10.10
N ASP A 5 3.36 9.97 10.54
CA ASP A 5 2.47 8.81 10.29
C ASP A 5 2.10 8.66 8.79
N HIS A 6 1.57 7.49 8.40
CA HIS A 6 1.36 7.11 6.99
C HIS A 6 0.35 8.00 6.23
N SER A 7 -0.37 8.90 6.90
CA SER A 7 -1.29 9.84 6.26
C SER A 7 -0.62 10.78 5.26
N ILE A 8 0.69 11.04 5.39
CA ILE A 8 1.45 11.89 4.47
C ILE A 8 1.58 11.32 3.06
N THR A 9 1.40 9.99 2.90
CA THR A 9 1.54 9.35 1.59
C THR A 9 0.50 9.85 0.59
N LEU A 10 -0.70 10.23 1.06
CA LEU A 10 -1.76 10.78 0.21
C LEU A 10 -1.37 12.10 -0.48
N PRO A 11 -0.99 13.19 0.24
CA PRO A 11 -0.58 14.43 -0.42
C PRO A 11 0.68 14.27 -1.26
N ASP A 12 1.63 13.44 -0.83
CA ASP A 12 2.93 13.26 -1.49
C ASP A 12 2.78 12.58 -2.86
N ALA A 13 2.15 11.39 -2.88
CA ALA A 13 1.95 10.64 -4.12
C ALA A 13 1.01 11.40 -5.08
N LYS A 14 0.01 12.11 -4.56
CA LYS A 14 -0.87 12.96 -5.38
C LYS A 14 -0.11 14.15 -5.99
N GLY A 15 0.88 14.70 -5.28
CA GLY A 15 1.77 15.73 -5.82
C GLY A 15 2.58 15.22 -7.02
N VAL A 16 3.16 14.03 -6.91
CA VAL A 16 3.90 13.37 -8.01
C VAL A 16 2.96 13.06 -9.19
N ALA A 17 1.78 12.50 -8.92
CA ALA A 17 0.78 12.21 -9.96
C ALA A 17 0.30 13.48 -10.68
N ARG A 18 0.23 14.65 -10.01
CA ARG A 18 -0.07 15.93 -10.70
C ARG A 18 0.99 16.32 -11.72
N HIS A 19 2.25 15.97 -11.48
CA HIS A 19 3.34 16.29 -12.40
C HIS A 19 3.37 15.33 -13.60
N HIS A 20 3.21 14.02 -13.37
CA HIS A 20 3.29 12.98 -14.40
C HIS A 20 1.96 12.63 -15.08
N GLY A 21 0.84 13.10 -14.54
CA GLY A 21 -0.50 12.70 -14.95
C GLY A 21 -1.12 11.65 -14.03
N TYR A 22 -2.41 11.83 -13.73
CA TYR A 22 -3.15 10.92 -12.86
C TYR A 22 -3.25 9.54 -13.52
N GLY A 23 -2.90 8.50 -12.77
CA GLY A 23 -2.87 7.12 -13.26
C GLY A 23 -1.63 6.75 -14.06
N ASN A 24 -0.67 7.66 -14.26
CA ASN A 24 0.61 7.37 -14.92
C ASN A 24 1.71 6.95 -13.94
N VAL A 25 1.45 6.99 -12.64
CA VAL A 25 2.41 6.56 -11.60
C VAL A 25 1.83 5.32 -10.91
N SER A 26 2.65 4.29 -10.77
CA SER A 26 2.33 3.12 -9.95
C SER A 26 2.81 3.32 -8.52
N MET A 27 2.31 2.50 -7.60
CA MET A 27 2.70 2.52 -6.20
C MET A 27 3.12 1.13 -5.75
N VAL A 28 4.32 1.05 -5.16
CA VAL A 28 4.75 -0.09 -4.36
C VAL A 28 4.68 0.33 -2.90
N HIS A 29 3.81 -0.34 -2.15
CA HIS A 29 3.48 -0.04 -0.76
C HIS A 29 3.92 -1.21 0.11
N PHE A 30 5.00 -1.03 0.85
CA PHE A 30 5.46 -2.00 1.85
C PHE A 30 4.80 -1.67 3.17
N ASP A 31 3.97 -2.58 3.67
CA ASP A 31 3.13 -2.35 4.84
C ASP A 31 2.52 -3.67 5.35
N ALA A 32 2.35 -3.80 6.66
CA ALA A 32 1.58 -4.89 7.23
C ALA A 32 0.06 -4.72 7.00
N HIS A 33 -0.40 -3.49 6.82
CA HIS A 33 -1.81 -3.08 6.79
C HIS A 33 -2.24 -2.58 5.42
N ALA A 34 -3.53 -2.71 5.11
CA ALA A 34 -4.06 -2.32 3.80
C ALA A 34 -4.13 -0.80 3.58
N ASP A 35 -4.32 -0.01 4.66
CA ASP A 35 -4.55 1.44 4.59
C ASP A 35 -5.68 1.89 3.63
N THR A 36 -6.66 1.00 3.44
CA THR A 36 -7.81 1.18 2.53
C THR A 36 -9.16 1.34 3.24
N GLY A 37 -9.16 1.75 4.50
CA GLY A 37 -10.40 1.91 5.26
C GLY A 37 -11.33 2.95 4.63
N GLU A 38 -12.64 2.79 4.85
CA GLU A 38 -13.64 3.71 4.28
C GLU A 38 -13.78 5.01 5.07
N ILE A 39 -14.06 4.89 6.36
CA ILE A 39 -14.27 6.00 7.30
C ILE A 39 -13.73 5.51 8.65
N GLU A 40 -13.01 6.38 9.34
CA GLU A 40 -12.49 6.11 10.67
C GLU A 40 -12.97 7.20 11.63
N PHE A 41 -13.69 6.83 12.70
CA PHE A 41 -14.29 7.77 13.67
C PHE A 41 -15.07 8.95 13.05
N GLY A 42 -15.74 8.73 11.92
CA GLY A 42 -16.49 9.77 11.19
C GLY A 42 -15.62 10.67 10.30
N SER A 43 -14.31 10.40 10.20
CA SER A 43 -13.37 11.10 9.33
C SER A 43 -13.07 10.30 8.06
N LEU A 44 -12.92 11.02 6.96
CA LEU A 44 -12.40 10.47 5.70
C LEU A 44 -10.87 10.46 5.64
N TYR A 45 -10.19 11.09 6.61
CA TYR A 45 -8.73 11.20 6.67
C TYR A 45 -8.23 10.67 8.01
N GLY A 46 -7.27 9.75 7.93
CA GLY A 46 -6.70 9.00 9.04
C GLY A 46 -5.58 8.12 8.49
N HIS A 47 -4.75 7.57 9.38
CA HIS A 47 -3.55 6.82 8.98
C HIS A 47 -3.89 5.51 8.25
N GLY A 48 -5.04 4.86 8.55
CA GLY A 48 -5.50 3.65 7.87
C GLY A 48 -6.37 3.86 6.62
N LEU A 49 -6.47 5.09 6.12
CA LEU A 49 -7.31 5.48 4.98
C LEU A 49 -6.58 6.01 3.72
N PRO A 50 -5.26 6.34 3.71
CA PRO A 50 -4.67 7.14 2.64
C PRO A 50 -4.64 6.41 1.29
N MET A 51 -4.49 5.09 1.27
CA MET A 51 -4.41 4.32 0.01
C MET A 51 -5.76 4.29 -0.70
N ARG A 52 -6.86 4.15 0.05
CA ARG A 52 -8.21 4.25 -0.54
C ARG A 52 -8.44 5.61 -1.17
N ARG A 53 -8.04 6.70 -0.51
CA ARG A 53 -8.17 8.07 -1.05
C ARG A 53 -7.32 8.29 -2.30
N LEU A 54 -6.12 7.72 -2.34
CA LEU A 54 -5.26 7.79 -3.53
C LEU A 54 -5.92 7.14 -4.74
N ILE A 55 -6.44 5.92 -4.55
CA ILE A 55 -7.11 5.16 -5.61
C ILE A 55 -8.42 5.83 -6.04
N GLU A 56 -9.27 6.25 -5.09
CA GLU A 56 -10.54 6.95 -5.39
C GLU A 56 -10.31 8.27 -6.14
N SER A 57 -9.19 8.96 -5.88
CA SER A 57 -8.86 10.21 -6.56
C SER A 57 -8.36 10.02 -8.00
N GLY A 58 -8.06 8.79 -8.41
CA GLY A 58 -7.45 8.48 -9.70
C GLY A 58 -5.97 8.84 -9.82
N ALA A 59 -5.35 9.36 -8.75
CA ALA A 59 -3.92 9.69 -8.73
C ALA A 59 -3.07 8.44 -9.01
N ILE A 60 -3.44 7.33 -8.38
CA ILE A 60 -2.87 5.99 -8.59
C ILE A 60 -4.01 5.06 -9.02
N ARG A 61 -3.75 4.19 -10.01
CA ARG A 61 -4.72 3.16 -10.40
C ARG A 61 -4.64 1.96 -9.45
N GLY A 62 -5.77 1.34 -9.13
CA GLY A 62 -5.80 0.14 -8.30
C GLY A 62 -5.00 -1.03 -8.89
N ASP A 63 -5.03 -1.21 -10.21
CA ASP A 63 -4.22 -2.24 -10.91
C ASP A 63 -2.74 -1.87 -11.10
N ARG A 64 -2.33 -0.74 -10.54
CA ARG A 64 -0.95 -0.27 -10.43
C ARG A 64 -0.60 0.05 -8.98
N PHE A 65 -1.37 -0.50 -8.04
CA PHE A 65 -1.08 -0.48 -6.62
C PHE A 65 -0.68 -1.90 -6.18
N LEU A 66 0.56 -2.02 -5.71
CA LEU A 66 1.20 -3.26 -5.32
C LEU A 66 1.52 -3.19 -3.84
N GLN A 67 0.86 -4.02 -3.05
CA GLN A 67 1.05 -4.08 -1.61
C GLN A 67 1.90 -5.29 -1.22
N ILE A 68 2.96 -5.07 -0.46
CA ILE A 68 3.91 -6.10 -0.06
C ILE A 68 3.89 -6.23 1.47
N GLY A 69 3.55 -7.43 1.96
CA GLY A 69 3.66 -7.77 3.39
C GLY A 69 2.35 -7.72 4.18
N LEU A 70 1.19 -7.62 3.49
CA LEU A 70 -0.13 -7.59 4.11
C LEU A 70 -0.31 -8.79 5.05
N ARG A 71 -0.69 -8.55 6.30
CA ARG A 71 -0.95 -9.58 7.30
C ARG A 71 -1.83 -9.05 8.44
N GLY A 72 -2.41 -9.96 9.21
CA GLY A 72 -3.33 -9.63 10.30
C GLY A 72 -4.80 -9.88 9.93
N TYR A 73 -5.71 -9.46 10.82
CA TYR A 73 -7.14 -9.78 10.73
C TYR A 73 -7.97 -8.70 10.01
N TRP A 74 -7.34 -7.58 9.64
CA TRP A 74 -7.97 -6.44 8.98
C TRP A 74 -7.23 -6.19 7.65
N PRO A 75 -7.94 -5.85 6.55
CA PRO A 75 -9.32 -5.41 6.48
C PRO A 75 -10.39 -6.52 6.39
N GLY A 76 -11.63 -6.16 6.74
CA GLY A 76 -12.78 -7.07 6.67
C GLY A 76 -13.31 -7.28 5.23
N PRO A 77 -14.29 -8.20 5.04
CA PRO A 77 -14.72 -8.66 3.71
C PRO A 77 -15.16 -7.56 2.74
N ALA A 78 -15.86 -6.52 3.21
CA ALA A 78 -16.33 -5.44 2.33
C ALA A 78 -15.18 -4.63 1.72
N VAL A 79 -14.13 -4.38 2.50
CA VAL A 79 -12.94 -3.66 2.02
C VAL A 79 -12.10 -4.57 1.12
N LEU A 80 -11.99 -5.87 1.43
CA LEU A 80 -11.34 -6.84 0.54
C LEU A 80 -12.04 -6.92 -0.82
N SER A 81 -13.38 -6.97 -0.83
CA SER A 81 -14.17 -6.93 -2.07
C SER A 81 -13.90 -5.63 -2.86
N TRP A 82 -13.87 -4.49 -2.18
CA TRP A 82 -13.52 -3.21 -2.82
C TRP A 82 -12.11 -3.25 -3.42
N MET A 83 -11.11 -3.77 -2.69
CA MET A 83 -9.73 -3.91 -3.20
C MET A 83 -9.68 -4.77 -4.46
N ALA A 84 -10.42 -5.88 -4.47
CA ALA A 84 -10.53 -6.77 -5.62
C ALA A 84 -11.22 -6.10 -6.82
N GLU A 85 -12.30 -5.34 -6.59
CA GLU A 85 -12.97 -4.53 -7.62
C GLU A 85 -12.04 -3.49 -8.25
N ARG A 86 -11.12 -2.92 -7.45
CA ARG A 86 -10.08 -2.01 -7.94
C ARG A 86 -8.90 -2.73 -8.59
N ARG A 87 -8.90 -4.07 -8.60
CA ARG A 87 -7.85 -4.94 -9.14
C ARG A 87 -6.49 -4.72 -8.46
N MET A 88 -6.52 -4.39 -7.17
CA MET A 88 -5.30 -4.28 -6.37
C MET A 88 -4.61 -5.64 -6.25
N ARG A 89 -3.27 -5.61 -6.18
CA ARG A 89 -2.47 -6.81 -5.91
C ARG A 89 -1.79 -6.67 -4.55
N SER A 90 -2.25 -7.47 -3.59
CA SER A 90 -1.61 -7.62 -2.30
C SER A 90 -0.86 -8.95 -2.24
N TYR A 91 0.40 -8.90 -1.87
CA TYR A 91 1.25 -10.05 -1.57
C TYR A 91 1.22 -10.23 -0.05
N GLU A 92 0.41 -11.19 0.41
CA GLU A 92 0.31 -11.51 1.82
C GLU A 92 1.63 -12.09 2.34
N MET A 93 1.93 -11.90 3.62
CA MET A 93 3.15 -12.47 4.19
C MET A 93 3.20 -14.00 4.07
N SER A 94 2.05 -14.67 4.14
CA SER A 94 1.91 -16.12 3.91
C SER A 94 2.38 -16.54 2.51
N GLU A 95 2.03 -15.75 1.49
CA GLU A 95 2.44 -15.94 0.10
C GLU A 95 3.95 -15.69 -0.06
N ILE A 96 4.45 -14.61 0.52
CA ILE A 96 5.87 -14.24 0.48
C ILE A 96 6.73 -15.34 1.11
N VAL A 97 6.32 -15.90 2.24
CA VAL A 97 7.00 -17.02 2.90
C VAL A 97 6.98 -18.28 2.03
N ALA A 98 5.87 -18.55 1.35
CA ALA A 98 5.72 -19.76 0.53
C ALA A 98 6.48 -19.71 -0.80
N ARG A 99 6.51 -18.54 -1.46
CA ARG A 99 7.11 -18.35 -2.79
C ARG A 99 8.54 -17.80 -2.73
N GLY A 100 8.86 -17.08 -1.66
CA GLY A 100 10.10 -16.33 -1.51
C GLY A 100 9.95 -14.87 -1.94
N VAL A 101 10.59 -13.97 -1.18
CA VAL A 101 10.50 -12.52 -1.38
C VAL A 101 10.98 -12.08 -2.76
N ASP A 102 12.05 -12.68 -3.28
CA ASP A 102 12.62 -12.31 -4.58
C ASP A 102 11.65 -12.57 -5.73
N GLU A 103 10.91 -13.68 -5.68
CA GLU A 103 9.91 -14.03 -6.69
C GLU A 103 8.73 -13.06 -6.66
N CYS A 104 8.18 -12.80 -5.47
CA CYS A 104 7.07 -11.86 -5.29
C CYS A 104 7.45 -10.44 -5.72
N LEU A 105 8.64 -9.97 -5.36
CA LEU A 105 9.12 -8.64 -5.77
C LEU A 105 9.33 -8.56 -7.27
N THR A 106 9.88 -9.60 -7.91
CA THR A 106 10.08 -9.63 -9.37
C THR A 106 8.74 -9.50 -10.10
N GLU A 107 7.71 -10.23 -9.67
CA GLU A 107 6.35 -10.11 -10.20
C GLU A 107 5.77 -8.70 -9.99
N ALA A 108 5.85 -8.19 -8.75
CA ALA A 108 5.32 -6.88 -8.38
C ALA A 108 5.94 -5.75 -9.21
N PHE A 109 7.27 -5.77 -9.38
CA PHE A 109 7.97 -4.76 -10.18
C PHE A 109 7.61 -4.86 -11.67
N GLY A 110 7.42 -6.06 -12.21
CA GLY A 110 6.94 -6.25 -13.58
C GLY A 110 5.58 -5.57 -13.81
N ILE A 111 4.66 -5.69 -12.85
CA ILE A 111 3.35 -5.02 -12.91
C ILE A 111 3.50 -3.50 -12.72
N ALA A 112 4.37 -3.06 -11.81
CA ALA A 112 4.53 -1.65 -11.47
C ALA A 112 5.08 -0.79 -12.63
N VAL A 113 5.94 -1.36 -13.48
CA VAL A 113 6.54 -0.62 -14.61
C VAL A 113 5.74 -0.71 -15.91
N ASP A 114 4.71 -1.55 -15.96
CA ASP A 114 3.89 -1.72 -17.16
C ASP A 114 2.88 -0.58 -17.34
N GLY A 115 3.09 0.27 -18.34
CA GLY A 115 2.15 1.35 -18.67
C GLY A 115 2.10 2.48 -17.62
N CYS A 116 3.20 2.68 -16.88
CA CYS A 116 3.41 3.81 -15.98
C CYS A 116 4.74 4.51 -16.31
N GLU A 117 4.81 5.82 -16.10
CA GLU A 117 6.01 6.65 -16.30
C GLU A 117 6.96 6.63 -15.11
N GLY A 118 6.48 6.20 -13.94
CA GLY A 118 7.27 6.12 -12.72
C GLY A 118 6.62 5.28 -11.64
N VAL A 119 7.41 4.95 -10.63
CA VAL A 119 7.01 4.19 -9.44
C VAL A 119 7.16 5.08 -8.22
N PHE A 120 6.10 5.23 -7.43
CA PHE A 120 6.15 5.81 -6.10
C PHE A 120 6.36 4.70 -5.07
N LEU A 121 7.47 4.74 -4.35
CA LEU A 121 7.77 3.79 -3.28
C LEU A 121 7.34 4.38 -1.93
N SER A 122 6.40 3.70 -1.27
CA SER A 122 6.00 3.99 0.11
C SER A 122 6.42 2.82 1.00
N VAL A 123 7.11 3.13 2.10
CA VAL A 123 7.55 2.12 3.07
C VAL A 123 7.04 2.54 4.45
N ASP A 124 6.05 1.81 4.98
CA ASP A 124 5.82 1.79 6.42
C ASP A 124 6.87 0.88 7.05
N ILE A 125 7.50 1.34 8.13
CA ILE A 125 8.51 0.55 8.84
C ILE A 125 7.89 -0.67 9.55
N ASP A 126 6.57 -0.71 9.78
CA ASP A 126 5.86 -1.83 10.38
C ASP A 126 5.84 -3.12 9.54
N VAL A 127 6.25 -3.00 8.28
CA VAL A 127 6.43 -4.15 7.39
C VAL A 127 7.52 -5.08 7.91
N VAL A 128 8.53 -4.53 8.60
CA VAL A 128 9.66 -5.27 9.16
C VAL A 128 9.24 -5.94 10.46
N ASP A 129 9.69 -7.17 10.69
CA ASP A 129 9.42 -7.91 11.91
C ASP A 129 9.66 -7.04 13.17
N PRO A 130 8.73 -7.02 14.14
CA PRO A 130 8.85 -6.18 15.33
C PRO A 130 10.09 -6.48 16.19
N GLY A 131 10.74 -7.64 16.03
CA GLY A 131 12.04 -7.96 16.62
C GLY A 131 13.22 -7.18 16.01
N MET A 132 13.06 -6.65 14.78
CA MET A 132 14.05 -5.87 14.04
C MET A 132 13.70 -4.38 13.98
N ALA A 133 12.42 -3.99 14.13
CA ALA A 133 11.96 -2.60 14.17
C ALA A 133 10.88 -2.37 15.27
N PRO A 134 11.25 -2.24 16.55
CA PRO A 134 10.29 -2.17 17.67
C PRO A 134 9.51 -0.84 17.79
N GLY A 135 9.88 0.17 17.02
CA GLY A 135 9.38 1.55 17.08
C GLY A 135 8.38 1.90 15.97
N THR A 136 7.23 1.22 15.91
CA THR A 136 6.11 1.57 15.02
C THR A 136 4.79 1.69 15.79
N GLY A 137 3.85 2.47 15.24
CA GLY A 137 2.56 2.82 15.83
C GLY A 137 1.58 1.65 15.93
N THR A 138 1.60 0.71 14.97
CA THR A 138 0.75 -0.49 14.96
C THR A 138 1.63 -1.71 14.76
N ARG A 139 1.86 -2.48 15.82
CA ARG A 139 2.71 -3.66 15.75
C ARG A 139 1.96 -4.84 15.14
N SER A 140 2.56 -5.42 14.11
CA SER A 140 2.08 -6.64 13.47
C SER A 140 3.14 -7.75 13.61
N GLN A 141 2.80 -8.84 14.29
CA GLN A 141 3.72 -9.97 14.52
C GLN A 141 4.00 -10.73 13.21
N ALA A 142 5.16 -11.40 13.13
CA ALA A 142 5.62 -12.23 12.01
C ALA A 142 5.88 -11.43 10.71
N GLY A 143 6.92 -10.60 10.74
CA GLY A 143 7.44 -9.90 9.55
C GLY A 143 8.50 -10.71 8.80
#